data_AF-A0A363TS36-F1
#
_entry.id   AF-A0A363TS36-F1
#
_cell.length_a   1.000
_cell.length_b   1.000
_cell.length_c   1.000
_cell.angle_alpha   90.00
_cell.angle_beta   90.00
_cell.angle_gamma   90.00
#
_symmetry.space_group_name_H-M   'P 1'
#
loop_
_entity.id
_entity.type
_entity.pdbx_description
1 polymer ?
#
loop_
_entity_poly.entity_id
_entity_poly.type
_entity_poly.pdbx_seq_one_letter_code
_entity_poly.pdbx_strand_id
1 'polypeptide(L)'
;MSATTGTLSRWWAAFRRPSVHLSVLTLLALGFGGGIIFWGGFNTAMEATNTMSFCVSCHEMRDNVFKEYSTTIHYQNRTGVQATCSDCHVPRDWVHKFVRKIQASNELYHWALGSVNTPEKFDAKRLKLASHVWTSMKNTDSRECRNCHTIESMNPEFQRPRARKSHLAAMEAGNTCIDCHKGIAHKNVRDQLPGDQLEELEKPLVAYVKQIPESYRAGLKRAEEREAEAVARRKAEIETEAQRLAADIARRQIASAQAAPAAAPAASPAAAP
;
A
#
# COMPACT_ATOMS: atom_id res chain seq x y z
N MET A 1 -49.81 39.31 -31.28
CA MET A 1 -48.83 38.92 -30.24
C MET A 1 -48.02 37.74 -30.77
N SER A 2 -46.92 37.99 -31.47
CA SER A 2 -46.08 36.92 -32.02
C SER A 2 -45.11 36.48 -30.94
N ALA A 3 -45.28 35.26 -30.44
CA ALA A 3 -44.34 34.64 -29.52
C ALA A 3 -43.02 34.40 -30.28
N THR A 4 -42.01 35.20 -29.96
CA THR A 4 -40.65 35.01 -30.46
C THR A 4 -40.14 33.67 -29.93
N THR A 5 -40.19 32.64 -30.76
CA THR A 5 -39.61 31.33 -30.43
C THR A 5 -38.11 31.54 -30.18
N GLY A 6 -37.69 31.34 -28.94
CA GLY A 6 -36.29 31.54 -28.53
C GLY A 6 -35.33 30.74 -29.39
N THR A 7 -34.10 31.22 -29.52
CA THR A 7 -33.03 30.58 -30.34
C THR A 7 -32.91 29.08 -30.06
N LEU A 8 -33.00 28.66 -28.79
CA LEU A 8 -33.02 27.25 -28.36
C LEU A 8 -34.16 26.43 -28.99
N SER A 9 -35.37 27.00 -29.09
CA SER A 9 -36.53 26.37 -29.73
C SER A 9 -36.33 26.18 -31.23
N ARG A 10 -35.69 27.16 -31.90
CA ARG A 10 -35.35 27.06 -33.34
C ARG A 10 -34.27 26.01 -33.62
N TRP A 11 -33.22 25.93 -32.79
CA TRP A 11 -32.19 24.89 -32.89
C TRP A 11 -32.79 23.50 -32.66
N TRP A 12 -33.61 23.34 -31.62
CA TRP A 12 -34.31 22.09 -31.33
C TRP A 12 -35.23 21.64 -32.47
N ALA A 13 -36.00 22.57 -33.06
CA ALA A 13 -36.84 22.30 -34.22
C ALA A 13 -36.04 21.91 -35.46
N ALA A 14 -34.85 22.48 -35.66
CA ALA A 14 -33.95 22.10 -36.75
C ALA A 14 -33.37 20.69 -36.56
N PHE A 15 -32.93 20.34 -35.35
CA PHE A 15 -32.38 19.00 -35.03
C PHE A 15 -33.40 17.86 -35.12
N ARG A 16 -34.68 18.13 -34.89
CA ARG A 16 -35.76 17.12 -34.99
C ARG A 16 -36.31 16.92 -36.40
N ARG A 17 -35.90 17.74 -37.38
CA ARG A 17 -36.35 17.56 -38.77
C ARG A 17 -35.65 16.33 -39.37
N PRO A 18 -36.40 15.37 -39.96
CA PRO A 18 -35.81 14.20 -40.59
C PRO A 18 -34.91 14.64 -41.76
N SER A 19 -33.78 13.95 -41.94
CA SER A 19 -32.87 14.24 -43.04
C SER A 19 -33.56 13.95 -44.37
N VAL A 20 -33.67 14.95 -45.23
CA VAL A 20 -34.22 14.80 -46.59
C VAL A 20 -33.15 14.47 -47.63
N HIS A 21 -31.86 14.49 -47.24
CA HIS A 21 -30.72 14.34 -48.15
C HIS A 21 -29.82 13.12 -47.85
N LEU A 22 -29.90 12.54 -46.64
CA LEU A 22 -29.09 11.38 -46.26
C LEU A 22 -29.99 10.17 -46.05
N SER A 23 -29.58 9.03 -46.61
CA SER A 23 -30.28 7.76 -46.35
C SER A 23 -30.19 7.39 -44.87
N VAL A 24 -31.19 6.64 -44.37
CA VAL A 24 -31.18 6.11 -43.00
C VAL A 24 -29.92 5.28 -42.75
N LEU A 25 -29.47 4.49 -43.74
CA LEU A 25 -28.24 3.71 -43.64
C LEU A 25 -27.00 4.60 -43.49
N THR A 26 -26.91 5.69 -44.24
CA THR A 26 -25.80 6.66 -44.14
C THR A 26 -25.79 7.34 -42.76
N LEU A 27 -26.97 7.73 -42.24
CA LEU A 27 -27.08 8.32 -40.90
C LEU A 27 -26.66 7.34 -39.80
N LEU A 28 -27.08 6.08 -39.90
CA LEU A 28 -26.69 5.03 -38.96
C LEU A 28 -25.19 4.75 -39.03
N ALA A 29 -24.61 4.66 -40.23
CA ALA A 29 -23.18 4.45 -40.41
C ALA A 29 -22.35 5.60 -39.83
N LEU A 30 -22.75 6.84 -40.09
CA LEU A 30 -22.09 8.04 -39.53
C LEU A 30 -22.24 8.11 -38.01
N GLY A 31 -23.44 7.84 -37.48
CA GLY A 31 -23.68 7.82 -36.03
C GLY A 31 -22.89 6.73 -35.32
N PHE A 32 -22.83 5.53 -35.89
CA PHE A 32 -22.05 4.42 -35.36
C PHE A 32 -20.55 4.70 -35.42
N GLY A 33 -20.05 5.16 -36.57
CA GLY A 33 -18.64 5.54 -36.73
C GLY A 33 -18.25 6.68 -35.79
N GLY A 34 -19.08 7.72 -35.68
CA GLY A 34 -18.91 8.80 -34.72
C GLY A 34 -18.94 8.32 -33.27
N GLY A 35 -19.83 7.38 -32.95
CA GLY A 35 -19.91 6.73 -31.63
C GLY A 35 -18.64 5.98 -31.27
N ILE A 36 -18.07 5.21 -32.20
CA ILE A 36 -16.78 4.51 -32.00
C ILE A 36 -15.66 5.50 -31.74
N ILE A 37 -15.55 6.54 -32.58
CA ILE A 37 -14.50 7.56 -32.45
C ILE A 37 -14.62 8.27 -31.10
N PHE A 38 -15.84 8.68 -30.73
CA PHE A 38 -16.09 9.34 -29.45
C PHE A 38 -15.77 8.42 -28.27
N TRP A 39 -16.26 7.18 -28.27
CA TRP A 39 -16.03 6.23 -27.18
C TRP A 39 -14.54 5.88 -27.04
N GLY A 40 -13.86 5.60 -28.15
CA GLY A 40 -12.43 5.33 -28.20
C GLY A 40 -11.61 6.52 -27.74
N GLY A 41 -11.90 7.72 -28.27
CA GLY A 41 -11.24 8.96 -27.88
C GLY A 41 -11.43 9.29 -26.40
N PHE A 42 -12.66 9.15 -25.88
CA PHE A 42 -12.98 9.37 -24.48
C PHE A 42 -12.21 8.43 -23.55
N ASN A 43 -12.21 7.13 -23.82
CA ASN A 43 -11.48 6.16 -22.97
C ASN A 43 -9.96 6.33 -23.09
N THR A 44 -9.47 6.74 -24.26
CA THR A 44 -8.04 7.06 -24.46
C THR A 44 -7.64 8.25 -23.59
N ALA A 45 -8.42 9.33 -23.56
CA ALA A 45 -8.18 10.48 -22.69
C ALA A 45 -8.27 10.10 -21.20
N MET A 46 -9.26 9.28 -20.83
CA MET A 46 -9.41 8.77 -19.47
C MET A 46 -8.17 7.99 -19.01
N GLU A 47 -7.58 7.17 -19.89
CA GLU A 47 -6.40 6.40 -19.56
C GLU A 47 -5.10 7.23 -19.60
N ALA A 48 -4.98 8.15 -20.55
CA ALA A 48 -3.87 9.10 -20.59
C ALA A 48 -3.75 9.90 -19.28
N THR A 49 -4.90 10.31 -18.70
CA THR A 49 -4.95 11.00 -17.40
C THR A 49 -4.75 10.10 -16.17
N ASN A 50 -4.50 8.80 -16.35
CA ASN A 50 -4.09 7.87 -15.28
C ASN A 50 -2.58 7.58 -15.30
N THR A 51 -1.86 8.11 -16.28
CA THR A 51 -0.42 7.86 -16.40
C THR A 51 0.39 8.63 -15.36
N MET A 52 1.54 8.08 -14.99
CA MET A 52 2.49 8.75 -14.09
C MET A 52 2.90 10.13 -14.64
N SER A 53 3.18 10.22 -15.94
CA SER A 53 3.59 11.48 -16.59
C SER A 53 2.52 12.56 -16.50
N PHE A 54 1.24 12.20 -16.63
CA PHE A 54 0.15 13.14 -16.40
C PHE A 54 0.08 13.56 -14.93
N CYS A 55 0.13 12.62 -13.98
CA CYS A 55 0.05 12.93 -12.55
C CYS A 55 1.14 13.89 -12.09
N VAL A 56 2.38 13.75 -12.60
CA VAL A 56 3.51 14.63 -12.25
C VAL A 56 3.65 15.84 -13.18
N SER A 57 2.71 16.07 -14.10
CA SER A 57 2.71 17.28 -14.93
C SER A 57 2.39 18.54 -14.12
N CYS A 58 1.64 18.41 -13.03
CA CYS A 58 1.42 19.46 -12.04
C CYS A 58 2.64 19.57 -11.11
N HIS A 59 3.17 20.78 -10.91
CA HIS A 59 4.34 20.99 -10.06
C HIS A 59 4.05 20.63 -8.60
N GLU A 60 2.81 20.78 -8.12
CA GLU A 60 2.43 20.38 -6.77
C GLU A 60 2.61 18.88 -6.53
N MET A 61 2.35 18.06 -7.55
CA MET A 61 2.53 16.62 -7.45
C MET A 61 4.01 16.25 -7.61
N ARG A 62 4.69 16.86 -8.58
CA ARG A 62 6.10 16.62 -8.91
C ARG A 62 7.05 17.02 -7.79
N ASP A 63 6.84 18.19 -7.19
CA ASP A 63 7.77 18.76 -6.22
C ASP A 63 7.56 18.26 -4.79
N ASN A 64 6.38 17.71 -4.49
CA ASN A 64 6.01 17.17 -3.19
C ASN A 64 5.90 15.63 -3.23
N VAL A 65 4.71 15.10 -3.49
CA VAL A 65 4.36 13.69 -3.28
C VAL A 65 5.14 12.71 -4.16
N PHE A 66 5.57 13.12 -5.37
CA PHE A 66 6.35 12.25 -6.25
C PHE A 66 7.74 11.94 -5.67
N LYS A 67 8.41 12.95 -5.09
CA LYS A 67 9.71 12.76 -4.43
C LYS A 67 9.59 11.77 -3.28
N GLU A 68 8.54 11.89 -2.49
CA GLU A 68 8.25 10.97 -1.38
C GLU A 68 8.00 9.54 -1.91
N TYR A 69 7.14 9.41 -2.92
CA TYR A 69 6.79 8.13 -3.53
C TYR A 69 8.01 7.41 -4.14
N SER A 70 8.92 8.15 -4.79
CA SER A 70 10.11 7.59 -5.45
C SER A 70 11.08 6.86 -4.50
N THR A 71 10.96 7.08 -3.19
CA THR A 71 11.78 6.41 -2.18
C THR A 71 11.18 5.11 -1.67
N THR A 72 9.99 4.74 -2.15
CA THR A 72 9.19 3.64 -1.60
C THR A 72 9.30 2.36 -2.41
N ILE A 73 8.89 1.24 -1.81
CA ILE A 73 8.84 -0.07 -2.47
C ILE A 73 7.84 -0.11 -3.65
N HIS A 74 6.86 0.80 -3.68
CA HIS A 74 5.91 0.90 -4.78
C HIS A 74 6.53 1.54 -6.02
N TYR A 75 7.59 2.35 -5.86
CA TYR A 75 8.36 2.89 -6.97
C TYR A 75 9.42 1.91 -7.48
N GLN A 76 10.20 1.31 -6.58
CA GLN A 76 11.27 0.39 -6.94
C GLN A 76 11.26 -0.82 -6.00
N ASN A 77 11.15 -2.02 -6.57
CA ASN A 77 11.12 -3.27 -5.82
C ASN A 77 11.83 -4.41 -6.55
N ARG A 78 12.04 -5.50 -5.81
CA ARG A 78 12.71 -6.71 -6.26
C ARG A 78 12.00 -7.48 -7.39
N THR A 79 10.72 -7.21 -7.64
CA THR A 79 9.90 -7.93 -8.63
C THR A 79 9.71 -7.19 -9.94
N GLY A 80 10.09 -5.91 -10.01
CA GLY A 80 9.91 -5.08 -11.21
C GLY A 80 8.47 -4.61 -11.47
N VAL A 81 7.51 -4.96 -10.61
CA VAL A 81 6.10 -4.53 -10.71
C VAL A 81 5.93 -3.21 -9.98
N GLN A 82 5.75 -2.11 -10.72
CA GLN A 82 5.59 -0.78 -10.15
C GLN A 82 4.10 -0.43 -10.03
N ALA A 83 3.68 0.06 -8.85
CA ALA A 83 2.34 0.62 -8.66
C ALA A 83 2.41 2.14 -8.78
N THR A 84 1.74 2.69 -9.79
CA THR A 84 1.77 4.12 -10.12
C THR A 84 0.76 4.93 -9.30
N CYS A 85 0.72 6.25 -9.47
CA CYS A 85 -0.22 7.13 -8.75
C CYS A 85 -1.67 6.68 -8.91
N SER A 86 -2.09 6.31 -10.12
CA SER A 86 -3.47 5.93 -10.41
C SER A 86 -3.84 4.57 -9.81
N ASP A 87 -2.90 3.64 -9.67
CA ASP A 87 -3.16 2.33 -9.06
C ASP A 87 -3.70 2.44 -7.62
N CYS A 88 -3.31 3.51 -6.91
CA CYS A 88 -3.73 3.78 -5.54
C CYS A 88 -4.81 4.88 -5.42
N HIS A 89 -4.80 5.89 -6.30
CA HIS A 89 -5.67 7.07 -6.18
C HIS A 89 -6.87 7.08 -7.14
N VAL A 90 -6.91 6.17 -8.11
CA VAL A 90 -7.97 6.07 -9.11
C VAL A 90 -8.52 4.64 -9.14
N PRO A 91 -9.81 4.43 -8.90
CA PRO A 91 -10.40 3.09 -8.98
C PRO A 91 -10.20 2.46 -10.37
N ARG A 92 -9.99 1.14 -10.41
CA ARG A 92 -9.83 0.39 -11.66
C ARG A 92 -11.15 0.23 -12.41
N ASP A 93 -12.24 -0.04 -11.69
CA ASP A 93 -13.55 -0.24 -12.29
C ASP A 93 -14.12 1.06 -12.87
N TRP A 94 -14.89 0.94 -13.96
CA TRP A 94 -15.29 2.09 -14.76
C TRP A 94 -16.16 3.10 -14.00
N VAL A 95 -17.13 2.61 -13.21
CA VAL A 95 -18.08 3.48 -12.52
C VAL A 95 -17.38 4.31 -11.44
N HIS A 96 -16.60 3.68 -10.56
CA HIS A 96 -15.90 4.41 -9.51
C HIS A 96 -14.77 5.27 -10.09
N LYS A 97 -14.11 4.82 -11.17
CA LYS A 97 -13.13 5.65 -11.91
C LYS A 97 -13.77 6.94 -12.38
N PHE A 98 -14.93 6.85 -13.04
CA PHE A 98 -15.64 8.01 -13.56
C PHE A 98 -16.07 8.97 -12.45
N VAL A 99 -16.64 8.46 -11.36
CA VAL A 99 -16.99 9.27 -10.17
C VAL A 99 -15.76 9.99 -9.61
N ARG A 100 -14.64 9.28 -9.44
CA ARG A 100 -13.39 9.88 -8.95
C ARG A 100 -12.84 10.95 -9.89
N LYS A 101 -12.97 10.77 -11.20
CA LYS A 101 -12.56 11.76 -12.22
C LYS A 101 -13.44 13.01 -12.22
N ILE A 102 -14.74 12.88 -11.95
CA ILE A 102 -15.61 14.04 -11.71
C ILE A 102 -15.14 14.77 -10.44
N GLN A 103 -14.95 14.05 -9.34
CA GLN A 103 -14.44 14.63 -8.09
C GLN A 103 -13.09 15.31 -8.29
N ALA A 104 -12.23 14.75 -9.15
CA ALA A 104 -10.91 15.27 -9.50
C ALA A 104 -10.94 16.69 -10.12
N SER A 105 -12.12 17.13 -10.60
CA SER A 105 -12.29 18.49 -11.12
C SER A 105 -12.10 19.55 -10.04
N ASN A 106 -12.29 19.19 -8.75
CA ASN A 106 -12.05 20.10 -7.63
C ASN A 106 -10.54 20.39 -7.46
N GLU A 107 -9.68 19.44 -7.81
CA GLU A 107 -8.23 19.61 -7.78
C GLU A 107 -7.79 20.62 -8.85
N LEU A 108 -8.45 20.65 -10.01
CA LEU A 108 -8.23 21.69 -11.04
C LEU A 108 -8.68 23.07 -10.56
N TYR A 109 -9.82 23.15 -9.86
CA TYR A 109 -10.29 24.38 -9.24
C TYR A 109 -9.27 24.91 -8.20
N HIS A 110 -8.78 24.04 -7.33
CA HIS A 110 -7.80 24.39 -6.31
C HIS A 110 -6.39 24.67 -6.84
N TRP A 111 -6.03 24.07 -7.98
CA TRP A 111 -4.85 24.42 -8.77
C TRP A 111 -4.98 25.84 -9.34
N ALA A 112 -6.11 26.17 -9.97
CA ALA A 112 -6.36 27.52 -10.52
C ALA A 112 -6.37 28.60 -9.43
N LEU A 113 -6.86 28.28 -8.22
CA LEU A 113 -6.78 29.17 -7.06
C LEU A 113 -5.38 29.25 -6.42
N GLY A 114 -4.42 28.41 -6.82
CA GLY A 114 -3.09 28.36 -6.23
C GLY A 114 -3.10 27.98 -4.75
N SER A 115 -4.06 27.13 -4.35
CA SER A 115 -4.35 26.88 -2.93
C SER A 115 -3.37 25.92 -2.26
N VAL A 116 -2.56 25.21 -3.05
CA VAL A 116 -1.49 24.27 -2.65
C VAL A 116 -0.25 24.40 -3.55
N ASN A 117 -0.08 25.54 -4.22
CA ASN A 117 0.90 25.72 -5.30
C ASN A 117 2.36 25.88 -4.85
N THR A 118 2.63 25.85 -3.54
CA THR A 118 3.99 25.80 -2.97
C THR A 118 4.10 24.67 -1.95
N PRO A 119 5.30 24.16 -1.67
CA PRO A 119 5.49 23.13 -0.64
C PRO A 119 4.91 23.51 0.72
N GLU A 120 5.05 24.78 1.12
CA GLU A 120 4.56 25.28 2.41
C GLU A 120 3.03 25.27 2.46
N LYS A 121 2.37 25.71 1.38
CA LYS A 121 0.90 25.66 1.28
C LYS A 121 0.37 24.24 1.22
N PHE A 122 1.09 23.34 0.53
CA PHE A 122 0.75 21.93 0.48
C PHE A 122 0.87 21.30 1.87
N ASP A 123 2.00 21.52 2.56
CA ASP A 123 2.24 21.01 3.91
C ASP A 123 1.24 21.56 4.94
N ALA A 124 0.87 22.84 4.84
CA ALA A 124 -0.17 23.44 5.68
C ALA A 124 -1.55 22.77 5.54
N LYS A 125 -1.81 22.09 4.42
CA LYS A 125 -3.05 21.35 4.15
C LYS A 125 -2.85 19.83 4.16
N ARG A 126 -1.65 19.33 4.41
CA ARG A 126 -1.30 17.91 4.23
C ARG A 126 -2.18 16.99 5.04
N LEU A 127 -2.41 17.30 6.32
CA LEU A 127 -3.28 16.49 7.17
C LEU A 127 -4.71 16.40 6.61
N LYS A 128 -5.27 17.52 6.15
CA LYS A 128 -6.60 17.58 5.54
C LYS A 128 -6.68 16.74 4.26
N LEU A 129 -5.70 16.90 3.37
CA LEU A 129 -5.63 16.17 2.11
C LEU A 129 -5.45 14.66 2.35
N ALA A 130 -4.56 14.29 3.27
CA ALA A 130 -4.34 12.90 3.65
C ALA A 130 -5.60 12.27 4.27
N SER A 131 -6.30 13.00 5.14
CA SER A 131 -7.53 12.54 5.78
C SER A 131 -8.66 12.27 4.77
N HIS A 132 -8.78 13.08 3.71
CA HIS A 132 -9.73 12.80 2.63
C HIS A 132 -9.41 11.47 1.93
N VAL A 133 -8.13 11.22 1.62
CA VAL A 133 -7.70 9.98 0.99
C VAL A 133 -7.91 8.78 1.92
N TRP A 134 -7.56 8.92 3.20
CA TRP A 134 -7.75 7.85 4.19
C TRP A 134 -9.23 7.52 4.37
N THR A 135 -10.10 8.52 4.45
CA THR A 135 -11.54 8.33 4.54
C THR A 135 -12.08 7.65 3.29
N SER A 136 -11.64 8.08 2.10
CA SER A 136 -12.02 7.42 0.84
C SER A 136 -11.62 5.95 0.82
N MET A 137 -10.36 5.65 1.18
CA MET A 137 -9.86 4.28 1.23
C MET A 137 -10.52 3.45 2.33
N LYS A 138 -10.92 4.05 3.45
CA LYS A 138 -11.68 3.39 4.52
C LYS A 138 -13.06 2.98 3.99
N ASN A 139 -13.78 3.91 3.37
CA ASN A 139 -15.14 3.71 2.87
C ASN A 139 -15.24 2.72 1.70
N THR A 140 -14.11 2.40 1.05
CA THR A 140 -14.05 1.48 -0.08
C THR A 140 -13.39 0.15 0.28
N ASP A 141 -13.26 -0.18 1.57
CA ASP A 141 -12.50 -1.35 2.06
C ASP A 141 -11.09 -1.42 1.45
N SER A 142 -10.43 -0.28 1.26
CA SER A 142 -9.12 -0.17 0.61
C SER A 142 -9.05 -0.89 -0.73
N ARG A 143 -10.13 -0.82 -1.53
CA ARG A 143 -10.27 -1.46 -2.86
C ARG A 143 -9.01 -1.34 -3.70
N GLU A 144 -8.42 -0.14 -3.74
CA GLU A 144 -7.25 0.15 -4.55
C GLU A 144 -6.01 -0.63 -4.09
N CYS A 145 -5.81 -0.77 -2.77
CA CYS A 145 -4.77 -1.64 -2.20
C CYS A 145 -5.03 -3.10 -2.57
N ARG A 146 -6.30 -3.54 -2.50
CA ARG A 146 -6.72 -4.93 -2.73
C ARG A 146 -6.62 -5.37 -4.19
N ASN A 147 -6.44 -4.45 -5.13
CA ASN A 147 -6.14 -4.81 -6.52
C ASN A 147 -4.83 -5.62 -6.64
N CYS A 148 -3.90 -5.44 -5.70
CA CYS A 148 -2.61 -6.12 -5.68
C CYS A 148 -2.35 -6.87 -4.35
N HIS A 149 -2.96 -6.43 -3.26
CA HIS A 149 -2.80 -6.97 -1.91
C HIS A 149 -4.08 -7.63 -1.41
N THR A 150 -4.41 -8.81 -1.97
CA THR A 150 -5.55 -9.61 -1.54
C THR A 150 -5.17 -10.53 -0.39
N ILE A 151 -6.15 -10.86 0.44
CA ILE A 151 -5.97 -11.76 1.57
C ILE A 151 -5.70 -13.18 1.07
N GLU A 152 -6.36 -13.56 -0.02
CA GLU A 152 -6.28 -14.87 -0.65
C GLU A 152 -4.88 -15.16 -1.21
N SER A 153 -4.18 -14.11 -1.66
CA SER A 153 -2.83 -14.21 -2.23
C SER A 153 -1.72 -13.79 -1.26
N MET A 154 -2.06 -13.18 -0.12
CA MET A 154 -1.11 -12.94 0.96
C MET A 154 -0.74 -14.27 1.63
N ASN A 155 0.48 -14.75 1.41
CA ASN A 155 0.96 -15.94 2.11
C ASN A 155 1.46 -15.55 3.52
N PRO A 156 0.75 -15.92 4.61
CA PRO A 156 1.16 -15.56 5.95
C PRO A 156 2.46 -16.24 6.35
N GLU A 157 2.83 -17.34 5.69
CA GLU A 157 4.09 -18.05 5.88
C GLU A 157 5.30 -17.14 5.83
N PHE A 158 5.34 -16.19 4.89
CA PHE A 158 6.48 -15.29 4.68
C PHE A 158 6.30 -13.92 5.34
N GLN A 159 5.25 -13.74 6.15
CA GLN A 159 5.06 -12.54 6.95
C GLN A 159 5.86 -12.63 8.26
N ARG A 160 6.30 -11.48 8.77
CA ARG A 160 6.85 -11.40 10.12
C ARG A 160 5.78 -11.84 11.14
N PRO A 161 6.13 -12.51 12.25
CA PRO A 161 5.15 -13.04 13.21
C PRO A 161 4.14 -12.00 13.70
N ARG A 162 4.61 -10.80 14.04
CA ARG A 162 3.74 -9.68 14.46
C ARG A 162 2.77 -9.26 13.36
N ALA A 163 3.25 -9.12 12.13
CA ALA A 163 2.41 -8.71 11.00
C ALA A 163 1.33 -9.76 10.71
N ARG A 164 1.70 -11.04 10.75
CA ARG A 164 0.78 -12.17 10.57
C ARG A 164 -0.38 -12.14 11.57
N LYS A 165 -0.06 -11.96 12.86
CA LYS A 165 -1.05 -11.84 13.94
C LYS A 165 -1.95 -10.61 13.74
N SER A 166 -1.36 -9.46 13.41
CA SER A 166 -2.13 -8.23 13.18
C SER A 166 -3.03 -8.33 11.95
N HIS A 167 -2.58 -8.92 10.84
CA HIS A 167 -3.41 -9.14 9.67
C HIS A 167 -4.56 -10.10 9.98
N LEU A 168 -4.32 -11.19 10.71
CA LEU A 168 -5.39 -12.10 11.14
C LEU A 168 -6.46 -11.37 11.96
N ALA A 169 -6.06 -10.65 13.00
CA ALA A 169 -6.98 -9.89 13.83
C ALA A 169 -7.72 -8.80 13.04
N ALA A 170 -7.05 -8.12 12.11
CA ALA A 170 -7.66 -7.11 11.25
C ALA A 170 -8.77 -7.71 10.36
N MET A 171 -8.55 -8.91 9.81
CA MET A 171 -9.55 -9.60 8.98
C MET A 171 -10.78 -10.01 9.80
N GLU A 172 -10.56 -10.52 11.01
CA GLU A 172 -11.63 -10.95 11.92
C GLU A 172 -12.42 -9.75 12.48
N ALA A 173 -11.76 -8.63 12.72
CA ALA A 173 -12.39 -7.40 13.23
C ALA A 173 -13.08 -6.56 12.15
N GLY A 174 -12.72 -6.74 10.87
CA GLY A 174 -13.24 -5.91 9.77
C GLY A 174 -12.48 -4.59 9.59
N ASN A 175 -11.17 -4.62 9.84
CA ASN A 175 -10.29 -3.51 9.53
C ASN A 175 -9.93 -3.47 8.03
N THR A 176 -9.71 -2.26 7.54
CA THR A 176 -9.21 -2.00 6.18
C THR A 176 -7.69 -1.85 6.18
N CYS A 177 -7.03 -1.89 5.01
CA CYS A 177 -5.58 -1.68 4.95
C CYS A 177 -5.18 -0.31 5.52
N ILE A 178 -5.97 0.72 5.19
CA ILE A 178 -5.65 2.10 5.56
C ILE A 178 -5.83 2.39 7.05
N ASP A 179 -6.46 1.48 7.81
CA ASP A 179 -6.56 1.61 9.27
C ASP A 179 -5.16 1.61 9.90
N CYS A 180 -4.29 0.71 9.46
CA CYS A 180 -2.91 0.61 9.97
C CYS A 180 -1.88 1.26 9.03
N HIS A 181 -2.08 1.16 7.71
CA HIS A 181 -1.09 1.57 6.73
C HIS A 181 -1.32 3.00 6.22
N LYS A 182 -1.28 4.00 7.11
CA LYS A 182 -1.29 5.42 6.71
C LYS A 182 0.13 5.89 6.38
N GLY A 183 0.27 6.75 5.35
CA GLY A 183 1.58 7.28 4.92
C GLY A 183 2.49 6.24 4.25
N ILE A 184 1.92 5.31 3.48
CA ILE A 184 2.68 4.22 2.82
C ILE A 184 3.66 4.76 1.78
N ALA A 185 3.19 5.68 0.95
CA ALA A 185 3.93 6.23 -0.18
C ALA A 185 4.36 7.69 0.03
N HIS A 186 3.87 8.33 1.09
CA HIS A 186 3.96 9.76 1.33
C HIS A 186 4.28 10.03 2.80
N LYS A 187 4.84 11.20 3.09
CA LYS A 187 5.16 11.68 4.44
C LYS A 187 3.99 11.42 5.37
N ASN A 188 4.23 10.61 6.40
CA ASN A 188 3.19 10.22 7.34
C ASN A 188 2.85 11.40 8.25
N VAL A 189 1.56 11.71 8.37
CA VAL A 189 1.00 12.75 9.23
C VAL A 189 -0.12 12.22 10.12
N ARG A 190 -0.19 10.89 10.29
CA ARG A 190 -1.21 10.21 11.10
C ARG A 190 -1.23 10.72 12.54
N ASP A 191 -0.05 10.97 13.10
CA ASP A 191 0.16 11.47 14.47
C ASP A 191 -0.35 12.89 14.70
N GLN A 192 -0.66 13.63 13.63
CA GLN A 192 -1.23 14.98 13.72
C GLN A 192 -2.76 14.97 13.85
N LEU A 193 -3.43 13.83 13.64
CA LEU A 193 -4.87 13.70 13.91
C LEU A 193 -5.13 13.64 15.42
N PRO A 194 -6.13 14.39 15.92
CA PRO A 194 -6.63 14.22 17.28
C PRO A 194 -7.02 12.76 17.56
N GLY A 195 -6.78 12.31 18.79
CA GLY A 195 -6.91 10.88 19.15
C GLY A 195 -8.32 10.32 18.93
N ASP A 196 -9.35 11.11 19.23
CA ASP A 196 -10.76 10.78 19.00
C ASP A 196 -11.09 10.61 17.51
N GLN A 197 -10.59 11.51 16.66
CA GLN A 197 -10.78 11.44 15.21
C GLN A 197 -10.03 10.26 14.60
N LEU A 198 -8.84 9.97 15.11
CA LEU A 198 -8.03 8.85 14.67
C LEU A 198 -8.67 7.51 15.05
N GLU A 199 -9.18 7.41 16.28
CA GLU A 199 -9.89 6.23 16.76
C GLU A 199 -11.14 5.94 15.92
N GLU A 200 -11.94 6.96 15.63
CA GLU A 200 -13.13 6.78 14.78
C GLU A 200 -12.76 6.39 13.34
N LEU A 201 -11.70 6.99 12.77
CA LEU A 201 -11.25 6.64 11.42
C LEU A 201 -10.69 5.21 11.32
N GLU A 202 -10.04 4.72 12.38
CA GLU A 202 -9.42 3.39 12.45
C GLU A 202 -10.37 2.30 12.96
N LYS A 203 -11.55 2.69 13.41
CA LYS A 203 -12.56 1.79 13.95
C LYS A 203 -12.91 0.68 12.96
N PRO A 204 -12.84 -0.60 13.36
CA PRO A 204 -13.21 -1.70 12.49
C PRO A 204 -14.68 -1.61 12.09
N LEU A 205 -15.00 -2.05 10.86
CA LEU A 205 -16.35 -2.05 10.34
C LEU A 205 -16.81 -3.49 10.14
N VAL A 206 -17.91 -3.87 10.81
CA VAL A 206 -18.46 -5.23 10.77
C VAL A 206 -18.76 -5.68 9.33
N ALA A 207 -19.17 -4.75 8.47
CA ALA A 207 -19.41 -5.00 7.05
C ALA A 207 -18.18 -5.50 6.27
N TYR A 208 -16.97 -5.31 6.82
CA TYR A 208 -15.70 -5.71 6.19
C TYR A 208 -15.05 -6.91 6.86
N VAL A 209 -15.71 -7.55 7.83
CA VAL A 209 -15.23 -8.82 8.40
C VAL A 209 -15.06 -9.84 7.28
N LYS A 210 -13.88 -10.46 7.22
CA LYS A 210 -13.52 -11.42 6.17
C LYS A 210 -13.48 -12.83 6.72
N GLN A 211 -13.95 -13.78 5.93
CA GLN A 211 -13.68 -15.19 6.19
C GLN A 211 -12.22 -15.47 5.86
N ILE A 212 -11.50 -16.09 6.79
CA ILE A 212 -10.11 -16.47 6.57
C ILE A 212 -10.08 -17.60 5.53
N PRO A 213 -9.37 -17.44 4.39
CA PRO A 213 -9.25 -18.51 3.41
C PRO A 213 -8.50 -19.72 3.96
N GLU A 214 -8.82 -20.92 3.45
CA GLU A 214 -8.09 -22.13 3.82
C GLU A 214 -6.60 -22.05 3.45
N SER A 215 -6.28 -21.46 2.30
CA SER A 215 -4.89 -21.21 1.87
C SER A 215 -4.11 -20.38 2.89
N TYR A 216 -4.76 -19.39 3.50
CA TYR A 216 -4.17 -18.56 4.55
C TYR A 216 -3.94 -19.39 5.83
N ARG A 217 -4.95 -20.15 6.29
CA ARG A 217 -4.80 -21.07 7.44
C ARG A 217 -3.67 -22.09 7.24
N ALA A 218 -3.58 -22.68 6.05
CA ALA A 218 -2.50 -23.60 5.71
C ALA A 218 -1.13 -22.91 5.76
N GLY A 219 -1.04 -21.65 5.30
CA GLY A 219 0.17 -20.84 5.42
C GLY A 219 0.55 -20.51 6.87
N LEU A 220 -0.43 -20.31 7.77
CA LEU A 220 -0.19 -20.12 9.20
C LEU A 220 0.49 -21.36 9.78
N LYS A 221 -0.07 -22.54 9.50
CA LYS A 221 0.47 -23.82 9.96
C LYS A 221 1.92 -24.03 9.49
N ARG A 222 2.19 -23.82 8.19
CA ARG A 222 3.56 -23.91 7.65
C ARG A 222 4.53 -22.91 8.30
N ALA A 223 4.04 -21.73 8.66
CA ALA A 223 4.86 -20.76 9.36
C ALA A 223 5.27 -21.24 10.76
N GLU A 224 4.30 -21.78 11.51
CA GLU A 224 4.51 -22.33 12.85
C GLU A 224 5.48 -23.51 12.82
N GLU A 225 5.30 -24.43 11.87
CA GLU A 225 6.19 -25.57 11.65
C GLU A 225 7.62 -25.08 11.35
N ARG A 226 7.80 -24.17 10.40
CA ARG A 226 9.13 -23.62 10.07
C ARG A 226 9.77 -22.88 11.26
N GLU A 227 8.99 -22.16 12.06
CA GLU A 227 9.48 -21.47 13.24
C GLU A 227 9.89 -22.45 14.34
N ALA A 228 9.11 -23.51 14.56
CA ALA A 228 9.46 -24.58 15.48
C ALA A 228 10.75 -25.30 15.06
N GLU A 229 10.90 -25.60 13.76
CA GLU A 229 12.13 -26.16 13.19
C GLU A 229 13.33 -25.23 13.37
N ALA A 230 13.16 -23.92 13.14
CA ALA A 230 14.21 -22.93 13.34
C ALA A 230 14.62 -22.81 14.81
N VAL A 231 13.67 -22.87 15.74
CA VAL A 231 13.95 -22.89 17.18
C VAL A 231 14.66 -24.18 17.58
N ALA A 232 14.21 -25.33 17.10
CA ALA A 232 14.84 -26.62 17.37
C ALA A 232 16.29 -26.66 16.84
N ARG A 233 16.51 -26.19 15.62
CA ARG A 233 17.86 -26.07 15.03
C ARG A 233 18.75 -25.14 15.86
N ARG A 234 18.26 -23.95 16.21
CA ARG A 234 19.01 -22.99 17.03
C ARG A 234 19.34 -23.56 18.41
N LYS A 235 18.42 -24.30 19.03
CA LYS A 235 18.65 -24.98 20.29
C LYS A 235 19.76 -26.03 20.16
N ALA A 236 19.71 -26.87 19.13
CA ALA A 236 20.74 -27.87 18.86
C ALA A 236 22.12 -27.24 18.58
N GLU A 237 22.17 -26.12 17.84
CA GLU A 237 23.41 -25.35 17.61
C GLU A 237 23.99 -24.80 18.93
N ILE A 238 23.15 -24.24 19.79
CA ILE A 238 23.56 -23.73 21.11
C ILE A 238 24.08 -24.86 22.00
N GLU A 239 23.39 -26.00 22.04
CA GLU A 239 23.81 -27.17 22.81
C GLU A 239 25.15 -27.74 22.32
N THR A 240 25.32 -27.83 21.00
CA THR A 240 26.57 -28.28 20.37
C THR A 240 27.73 -27.32 20.68
N GLU A 241 27.49 -26.01 20.58
CA GLU A 241 28.51 -25.00 20.90
C GLU A 241 28.86 -25.01 22.39
N ALA A 242 27.86 -25.19 23.27
CA ALA A 242 28.08 -25.32 24.71
C ALA A 242 28.94 -26.56 25.04
N GLN A 243 28.68 -27.70 24.39
CA GLN A 243 29.49 -28.91 24.53
C GLN A 243 30.92 -28.70 24.04
N ARG A 244 31.11 -28.03 22.89
CA ARG A 244 32.42 -27.69 22.35
C ARG A 244 33.21 -26.80 23.31
N LEU A 245 32.57 -25.74 23.82
CA LEU A 245 33.18 -24.82 24.78
C LEU A 245 33.55 -25.54 26.09
N ALA A 246 32.67 -26.42 26.61
CA ALA A 246 32.95 -27.20 27.80
C ALA A 246 34.15 -28.15 27.60
N ALA A 247 34.24 -28.82 26.46
CA ALA A 247 35.37 -29.68 26.11
C ALA A 247 36.68 -28.88 25.98
N ASP A 248 36.64 -27.68 25.41
CA ASP A 248 37.80 -26.81 25.29
C ASP A 248 38.27 -26.27 26.64
N ILE A 249 37.34 -25.90 27.53
CA ILE A 249 37.64 -25.51 28.92
C ILE A 249 38.31 -26.68 29.65
N ALA A 250 37.74 -27.89 29.57
CA ALA A 250 38.31 -29.08 30.20
C ALA A 250 39.72 -29.39 29.67
N ARG A 251 39.95 -29.29 28.35
CA ARG A 251 41.28 -29.47 27.75
C ARG A 251 42.29 -28.44 28.25
N ARG A 252 41.90 -27.17 28.36
CA ARG A 252 42.77 -26.11 28.93
C ARG A 252 43.08 -26.34 30.40
N GLN A 253 42.11 -26.80 31.19
CA GLN A 253 42.32 -27.14 32.59
C GLN A 253 43.31 -28.30 32.74
N ILE A 254 43.14 -29.38 31.97
CA ILE A 254 44.07 -30.52 31.97
C ILE A 254 45.49 -30.06 31.58
N ALA A 255 45.63 -29.29 30.50
CA ALA A 255 46.92 -28.76 30.07
C ALA A 255 47.58 -27.87 31.14
N SER A 256 46.80 -27.02 31.81
CA SER A 256 47.31 -26.17 32.90
C SER A 256 47.76 -26.97 34.13
N ALA A 257 47.05 -28.06 34.47
CA ALA A 257 47.41 -28.94 35.57
C ALA A 257 48.69 -29.74 35.28
N GLN A 258 48.89 -30.15 34.02
CA GLN A 258 50.11 -30.83 33.57
C GLN A 258 51.33 -29.90 33.49
N ALA A 259 51.11 -28.60 33.28
CA ALA A 259 52.17 -27.59 33.26
C ALA A 259 52.56 -27.06 34.65
N ALA A 260 51.84 -27.43 35.71
CA ALA A 260 52.18 -27.05 37.08
C ALA A 260 53.43 -27.83 37.55
N PRO A 261 54.50 -27.16 38.03
CA PRO A 261 55.69 -27.85 38.50
C PRO A 261 55.36 -28.77 39.69
N ALA A 262 55.87 -29.99 39.68
CA ALA A 262 55.74 -30.93 40.79
C ALA A 262 56.30 -30.28 42.07
N ALA A 263 55.47 -30.18 43.11
CA ALA A 263 55.91 -29.70 44.42
C ALA A 263 57.11 -30.54 44.88
N ALA A 264 58.26 -29.89 45.05
CA ALA A 264 59.48 -30.53 45.52
C ALA A 264 59.24 -31.15 46.91
N PRO A 265 59.73 -32.36 47.20
CA PRO A 265 59.56 -32.97 48.51
C PRO A 265 60.24 -32.10 49.57
N ALA A 266 59.51 -31.81 50.66
CA ALA A 266 60.00 -31.02 51.78
C ALA A 266 61.29 -31.65 52.34
N ALA A 267 62.38 -30.88 52.32
CA ALA A 267 63.64 -31.29 52.91
C ALA A 267 63.52 -31.36 54.44
N SER A 268 63.85 -32.52 55.03
CA SER A 268 64.00 -32.69 56.47
C SER A 268 65.05 -31.72 57.04
N PRO A 269 64.79 -31.09 58.19
CA PRO A 269 65.77 -30.21 58.81
C PRO A 269 66.93 -31.05 59.37
N ALA A 270 68.12 -30.84 58.81
CA ALA A 270 69.35 -31.35 59.39
C ALA A 270 69.62 -30.63 60.72
N ALA A 271 69.78 -31.41 61.78
CA ALA A 271 70.32 -30.95 63.05
C ALA A 271 71.79 -30.53 62.87
N ALA A 272 72.17 -29.43 63.52
CA ALA A 272 73.54 -28.95 63.64
C ALA A 272 73.78 -28.56 65.13
N PRO A 273 75.05 -28.54 65.56
CA PRO A 273 75.57 -29.27 66.73
C PRO A 273 75.23 -28.72 68.10
#